data_AF-A0A370X741-F1
#
_entry.id   AF-A0A370X741-F1
#
_cell.length_a   1.000
_cell.length_b   1.000
_cell.length_c   1.000
_cell.angle_alpha   90.00
_cell.angle_beta   90.00
_cell.angle_gamma   90.00
#
_symmetry.space_group_name_H-M   'P 1'
#
loop_
_entity.id
_entity.type
_entity.pdbx_description
1 polymer ?
#
loop_
_entity_poly.entity_id
_entity_poly.type
_entity_poly.pdbx_seq_one_letter_code
_entity_poly.pdbx_strand_id
1 'polypeptide(L)'
;MRLITLALVTLLPLAVAAQDIDKVNGNASVAPGERAGDVHSVNGSVHVGDGAIVQTAGTVNGSVDLGANAQASSLHTVNGAISLARSSRVGGGVKSVNGDISLDPSADVAGGVSNVNGTISLDHAHIADGIETANGNITVGEGSRVEGGIVVDEVNPHGRNWPNRPPHIVIGPHAIVTGTLDFRREVRLDVSDTAQIGPVKGATVNTFHGASP
;
A
#
# COMPACT_ATOMS: atom_id res chain seq x y z
N MET A 1 -25.80 -54.14 36.53
CA MET A 1 -24.93 -52.95 36.66
C MET A 1 -25.14 -52.07 35.44
N ARG A 2 -25.58 -50.83 35.65
CA ARG A 2 -25.90 -49.85 34.59
C ARG A 2 -24.61 -49.18 34.14
N LEU A 3 -24.28 -49.22 32.84
CA LEU A 3 -23.22 -48.40 32.26
C LEU A 3 -23.89 -47.28 31.46
N ILE A 4 -23.67 -46.06 31.93
CA ILE A 4 -24.23 -44.81 31.46
C ILE A 4 -23.40 -44.33 30.27
N THR A 5 -24.09 -44.02 29.18
CA THR A 5 -23.57 -43.38 27.96
C THR A 5 -23.12 -41.95 28.28
N LEU A 6 -21.85 -41.62 28.01
CA LEU A 6 -21.34 -40.24 28.07
C LEU A 6 -21.24 -39.70 26.63
N ALA A 7 -22.20 -38.87 26.24
CA ALA A 7 -22.17 -38.16 24.96
C ALA A 7 -21.32 -36.90 25.11
N LEU A 8 -20.12 -36.90 24.51
CA LEU A 8 -19.26 -35.72 24.40
C LEU A 8 -19.73 -34.87 23.21
N VAL A 9 -20.44 -33.78 23.49
CA VAL A 9 -20.81 -32.79 22.48
C VAL A 9 -19.62 -31.85 22.29
N THR A 10 -18.84 -32.08 21.24
CA THR A 10 -17.80 -31.14 20.78
C THR A 10 -18.49 -29.99 20.05
N LEU A 11 -18.59 -28.83 20.71
CA LEU A 11 -19.03 -27.59 20.09
C LEU A 11 -17.92 -27.10 19.14
N LEU A 12 -18.00 -27.45 17.85
CA LEU A 12 -17.14 -26.88 16.82
C LEU A 12 -17.42 -25.37 16.73
N PRO A 13 -16.41 -24.49 16.81
CA PRO A 13 -16.62 -23.08 16.52
C PRO A 13 -17.03 -22.96 15.05
N LEU A 14 -18.25 -22.52 14.80
CA LEU A 14 -18.69 -22.05 13.49
C LEU A 14 -17.79 -20.87 13.11
N ALA A 15 -16.82 -21.10 12.23
CA ALA A 15 -16.18 -20.03 11.50
C ALA A 15 -17.28 -19.34 10.70
N VAL A 16 -17.80 -18.22 11.21
CA VAL A 16 -18.69 -17.36 10.45
C VAL A 16 -17.84 -16.83 9.31
N ALA A 17 -18.07 -17.33 8.10
CA ALA A 17 -17.45 -16.77 6.91
C ALA A 17 -17.84 -15.29 6.86
N ALA A 18 -16.84 -14.42 6.89
CA ALA A 18 -17.09 -12.99 6.73
C ALA A 18 -17.74 -12.78 5.35
N GLN A 19 -18.78 -11.96 5.30
CA GLN A 19 -19.54 -11.77 4.07
C GLN A 19 -18.80 -10.85 3.11
N ASP A 20 -18.90 -11.15 1.82
CA ASP A 20 -18.39 -10.29 0.75
C ASP A 20 -19.38 -9.14 0.48
N ILE A 21 -18.83 -7.99 0.05
CA ILE A 21 -19.60 -6.78 -0.26
C ILE A 21 -19.21 -6.30 -1.66
N ASP A 22 -20.11 -6.49 -2.62
CA ASP A 22 -19.94 -6.02 -3.99
C ASP A 22 -20.89 -4.89 -4.35
N LYS A 23 -20.36 -3.85 -4.98
CA LYS A 23 -21.12 -2.74 -5.56
C LYS A 23 -20.66 -2.45 -6.99
N VAL A 24 -21.61 -2.12 -7.87
CA VAL A 24 -21.29 -1.67 -9.23
C VAL A 24 -21.35 -0.15 -9.32
N ASN A 25 -22.42 0.46 -8.82
CA ASN A 25 -22.61 1.91 -8.79
C ASN A 25 -22.97 2.35 -7.37
N GLY A 26 -21.96 2.77 -6.62
CA GLY A 26 -22.11 3.17 -5.22
C GLY A 26 -20.96 2.69 -4.35
N ASN A 27 -20.83 3.31 -3.19
CA ASN A 27 -19.74 3.02 -2.27
C ASN A 27 -19.98 1.69 -1.55
N ALA A 28 -18.91 0.92 -1.35
CA ALA A 28 -18.90 -0.22 -0.44
C ALA A 28 -18.25 0.21 0.88
N SER A 29 -18.82 -0.17 2.01
CA SER A 29 -18.31 0.23 3.31
C SER A 29 -18.42 -0.91 4.32
N VAL A 30 -17.37 -1.07 5.13
CA VAL A 30 -17.37 -1.93 6.31
C VAL A 30 -17.35 -1.03 7.54
N ALA A 31 -18.25 -1.25 8.49
CA ALA A 31 -18.30 -0.39 9.66
C ALA A 31 -17.08 -0.62 10.58
N PRO A 32 -16.73 0.34 11.44
CA PRO A 32 -15.63 0.20 12.37
C PRO A 32 -15.73 -1.07 13.23
N GLY A 33 -14.61 -1.77 13.39
CA GLY A 33 -14.50 -3.02 14.16
C GLY A 33 -15.20 -4.24 13.56
N GLU A 34 -15.87 -4.11 12.41
CA GLU A 34 -16.53 -5.22 11.74
C GLU A 34 -15.55 -6.09 10.94
N ARG A 35 -16.04 -7.23 10.46
CA ARG A 35 -15.30 -8.13 9.58
C ARG A 35 -16.06 -8.36 8.29
N ALA A 36 -15.36 -8.25 7.17
CA ALA A 36 -15.87 -8.62 5.85
C ALA A 36 -14.86 -9.54 5.14
N GLY A 37 -15.34 -10.27 4.13
CA GLY A 37 -14.47 -11.00 3.21
C GLY A 37 -13.84 -10.02 2.22
N ASP A 38 -14.22 -10.14 0.96
CA ASP A 38 -13.84 -9.20 -0.08
C ASP A 38 -14.82 -8.02 -0.19
N VAL A 39 -14.29 -6.80 -0.32
CA VAL A 39 -15.07 -5.57 -0.42
C VAL A 39 -14.69 -4.85 -1.70
N HIS A 40 -15.59 -4.87 -2.68
CA HIS A 40 -15.29 -4.38 -4.01
C HIS A 40 -16.34 -3.42 -4.55
N SER A 41 -15.88 -2.41 -5.31
CA SER A 41 -16.74 -1.48 -6.03
C SER A 41 -16.24 -1.26 -7.47
N VAL A 42 -17.12 -0.95 -8.43
CA VAL A 42 -16.68 -0.57 -9.78
C VAL A 42 -16.68 0.95 -9.96
N ASN A 43 -17.80 1.61 -9.65
CA ASN A 43 -17.95 3.07 -9.71
C ASN A 43 -18.39 3.58 -8.34
N GLY A 44 -17.42 3.70 -7.45
CA GLY A 44 -17.62 4.07 -6.06
C GLY A 44 -16.40 3.75 -5.23
N SER A 45 -16.27 4.44 -4.11
CA SER A 45 -15.15 4.22 -3.18
C SER A 45 -15.42 3.03 -2.26
N VAL A 46 -14.34 2.44 -1.77
CA VAL A 46 -14.37 1.44 -0.70
C VAL A 46 -13.85 2.06 0.58
N HIS A 47 -14.66 2.05 1.63
CA HIS A 47 -14.29 2.56 2.95
C HIS A 47 -14.28 1.44 3.98
N VAL A 48 -13.11 1.10 4.49
CA VAL A 48 -12.95 0.12 5.58
C VAL A 48 -12.80 0.92 6.88
N GLY A 49 -13.79 0.84 7.76
CA GLY A 49 -13.81 1.62 9.00
C GLY A 49 -12.68 1.25 9.97
N ASP A 50 -12.45 2.12 10.96
CA ASP A 50 -11.40 1.94 11.96
C ASP A 50 -11.48 0.58 12.67
N GLY A 51 -10.35 -0.09 12.81
CA GLY A 51 -10.25 -1.41 13.45
C GLY A 51 -10.99 -2.54 12.73
N ALA A 52 -11.60 -2.29 11.57
CA ALA A 52 -12.25 -3.33 10.79
C ALA A 52 -11.22 -4.28 10.16
N ILE A 53 -11.65 -5.49 9.82
CA ILE A 53 -10.79 -6.52 9.22
C ILE A 53 -11.45 -7.02 7.94
N VAL A 54 -10.76 -6.88 6.82
CA VAL A 54 -11.21 -7.37 5.51
C VAL A 54 -10.17 -8.30 4.90
N GLN A 55 -10.57 -9.17 3.98
CA GLN A 55 -9.61 -9.93 3.17
C GLN A 55 -9.03 -9.02 2.10
N THR A 56 -9.88 -8.53 1.19
CA THR A 56 -9.47 -7.64 0.11
C THR A 56 -10.36 -6.40 0.10
N ALA A 57 -9.79 -5.23 -0.17
CA ALA A 57 -10.57 -4.04 -0.50
C ALA A 57 -10.08 -3.46 -1.83
N GLY A 58 -11.00 -3.22 -2.76
CA GLY A 58 -10.61 -2.69 -4.05
C GLY A 58 -11.70 -2.05 -4.90
N THR A 59 -11.28 -1.24 -5.87
CA THR A 59 -12.22 -0.60 -6.79
C THR A 59 -11.64 -0.34 -8.17
N VAL A 60 -12.49 -0.09 -9.16
CA VAL A 60 -12.03 0.29 -10.50
C VAL A 60 -11.98 1.81 -10.65
N ASN A 61 -13.05 2.51 -10.30
CA ASN A 61 -13.16 3.97 -10.36
C ASN A 61 -13.63 4.49 -9.00
N GLY A 62 -12.67 4.77 -8.13
CA GLY A 62 -12.90 5.19 -6.76
C GLY A 62 -11.65 5.06 -5.92
N SER A 63 -11.70 5.60 -4.70
CA SER A 63 -10.63 5.46 -3.73
C SER A 63 -10.87 4.26 -2.81
N VAL A 64 -9.79 3.73 -2.25
CA VAL A 64 -9.83 2.72 -1.18
C VAL A 64 -9.22 3.34 0.07
N ASP A 65 -10.03 3.48 1.11
CA ASP A 65 -9.57 4.03 2.39
C ASP A 65 -9.59 2.94 3.46
N LEU A 66 -8.42 2.65 4.02
CA LEU A 66 -8.25 1.74 5.14
C LEU A 66 -8.13 2.57 6.44
N GLY A 67 -9.14 2.49 7.28
CA GLY A 67 -9.25 3.25 8.54
C GLY A 67 -8.16 2.92 9.56
N ALA A 68 -8.12 3.71 10.64
CA ALA A 68 -7.08 3.59 11.64
C ALA A 68 -7.14 2.22 12.33
N ASN A 69 -5.99 1.57 12.52
CA ASN A 69 -5.90 0.21 13.09
C ASN A 69 -6.66 -0.88 12.31
N ALA A 70 -7.21 -0.58 11.13
CA ALA A 70 -7.88 -1.56 10.30
C ALA A 70 -6.86 -2.49 9.63
N GLN A 71 -7.33 -3.66 9.21
CA GLN A 71 -6.49 -4.71 8.66
C GLN A 71 -7.08 -5.20 7.34
N ALA A 72 -6.22 -5.35 6.32
CA ALA A 72 -6.55 -5.97 5.05
C ALA A 72 -5.48 -7.00 4.67
N SER A 73 -5.82 -8.00 3.87
CA SER A 73 -4.81 -8.86 3.25
C SER A 73 -4.22 -8.19 2.01
N SER A 74 -5.02 -7.48 1.21
CA SER A 74 -4.50 -6.67 0.10
C SER A 74 -5.44 -5.52 -0.28
N LEU A 75 -4.88 -4.48 -0.89
CA LEU A 75 -5.61 -3.31 -1.39
C LEU A 75 -5.31 -3.09 -2.86
N HIS A 76 -6.32 -2.77 -3.67
CA HIS A 76 -6.09 -2.44 -5.08
C HIS A 76 -7.06 -1.41 -5.66
N THR A 77 -6.59 -0.58 -6.59
CA THR A 77 -7.46 0.28 -7.40
C THR A 77 -6.92 0.48 -8.82
N VAL A 78 -7.81 0.79 -9.77
CA VAL A 78 -7.39 1.13 -11.14
C VAL A 78 -7.34 2.64 -11.32
N ASN A 79 -8.39 3.38 -10.95
CA ASN A 79 -8.47 4.83 -11.07
C ASN A 79 -8.96 5.42 -9.75
N GLY A 80 -8.02 5.75 -8.87
CA GLY A 80 -8.28 6.41 -7.60
C GLY A 80 -7.15 6.21 -6.60
N ALA A 81 -7.27 6.86 -5.46
CA ALA A 81 -6.23 6.83 -4.44
C ALA A 81 -6.41 5.64 -3.49
N ILE A 82 -5.32 5.17 -2.90
CA ILE A 82 -5.36 4.25 -1.76
C ILE A 82 -4.76 4.96 -0.56
N SER A 83 -5.54 5.07 0.52
CA SER A 83 -5.11 5.73 1.76
C SER A 83 -5.08 4.71 2.89
N LEU A 84 -3.93 4.56 3.56
CA LEU A 84 -3.77 3.74 4.76
C LEU A 84 -3.64 4.69 5.94
N ALA A 85 -4.66 4.73 6.80
CA ALA A 85 -4.63 5.57 8.00
C ALA A 85 -3.67 5.00 9.06
N ARG A 86 -3.43 5.80 10.10
CA ARG A 86 -2.52 5.48 11.20
C ARG A 86 -2.68 4.05 11.74
N SER A 87 -1.54 3.37 11.90
CA SER A 87 -1.46 2.02 12.48
C SER A 87 -2.29 0.95 11.76
N SER A 88 -2.76 1.21 10.54
CA SER A 88 -3.40 0.20 9.71
C SER A 88 -2.37 -0.82 9.21
N ARG A 89 -2.82 -2.04 8.91
CA ARG A 89 -1.94 -3.14 8.46
C ARG A 89 -2.45 -3.80 7.20
N VAL A 90 -1.57 -3.99 6.23
CA VAL A 90 -1.82 -4.78 5.04
C VAL A 90 -0.88 -5.98 5.02
N GLY A 91 -1.43 -7.19 5.10
CA GLY A 91 -0.64 -8.43 5.19
C GLY A 91 0.07 -8.80 3.87
N GLY A 92 -0.44 -8.31 2.74
CA GLY A 92 0.11 -8.50 1.41
C GLY A 92 0.46 -7.14 0.79
N GLY A 93 0.13 -6.97 -0.50
CA GLY A 93 0.51 -5.77 -1.25
C GLY A 93 -0.59 -4.73 -1.41
N VAL A 94 -0.16 -3.53 -1.82
CA VAL A 94 -1.01 -2.40 -2.22
C VAL A 94 -0.72 -2.08 -3.68
N LYS A 95 -1.75 -2.06 -4.53
CA LYS A 95 -1.57 -1.86 -5.98
C LYS A 95 -2.49 -0.79 -6.55
N SER A 96 -1.94 0.23 -7.21
CA SER A 96 -2.75 1.24 -7.92
C SER A 96 -2.32 1.35 -9.38
N VAL A 97 -3.23 1.47 -10.34
CA VAL A 97 -2.82 1.77 -11.73
C VAL A 97 -2.67 3.28 -11.91
N ASN A 98 -3.71 4.04 -11.64
CA ASN A 98 -3.75 5.49 -11.76
C ASN A 98 -4.28 6.10 -10.46
N GLY A 99 -3.38 6.36 -9.53
CA GLY A 99 -3.68 7.15 -8.37
C GLY A 99 -2.63 7.05 -7.28
N ASP A 100 -2.78 7.96 -6.33
CA ASP A 100 -1.84 8.13 -5.25
C ASP A 100 -1.99 7.02 -4.21
N ILE A 101 -0.89 6.67 -3.55
CA ILE A 101 -0.86 5.74 -2.42
C ILE A 101 -0.24 6.49 -1.24
N SER A 102 -1.01 6.69 -0.17
CA SER A 102 -0.53 7.35 1.04
C SER A 102 -0.57 6.41 2.24
N LEU A 103 0.55 6.34 2.95
CA LEU A 103 0.70 5.59 4.20
C LEU A 103 0.96 6.58 5.34
N ASP A 104 -0.01 6.70 6.23
CA ASP A 104 0.07 7.53 7.42
C ASP A 104 1.00 6.93 8.49
N PRO A 105 1.35 7.70 9.55
CA PRO A 105 2.20 7.24 10.63
C PRO A 105 1.86 5.85 11.17
N SER A 106 2.89 5.01 11.29
CA SER A 106 2.79 3.63 11.79
C SER A 106 1.95 2.69 10.93
N ALA A 107 1.52 3.08 9.73
CA ALA A 107 0.96 2.14 8.77
C ALA A 107 2.04 1.12 8.34
N ASP A 108 1.62 -0.13 8.18
CA ASP A 108 2.51 -1.26 7.92
C ASP A 108 1.98 -2.11 6.75
N VAL A 109 2.83 -2.31 5.75
CA VAL A 109 2.56 -3.16 4.59
C VAL A 109 3.59 -4.27 4.56
N ALA A 110 3.15 -5.49 4.85
CA ALA A 110 4.03 -6.66 4.90
C ALA A 110 4.41 -7.21 3.51
N GLY A 111 3.73 -6.76 2.45
CA GLY A 111 4.13 -6.99 1.06
C GLY A 111 4.68 -5.72 0.39
N GLY A 112 4.62 -5.70 -0.94
CA GLY A 112 5.12 -4.60 -1.75
C GLY A 112 4.04 -3.57 -2.08
N VAL A 113 4.48 -2.35 -2.40
CA VAL A 113 3.61 -1.29 -2.91
C VAL A 113 3.96 -1.00 -4.37
N SER A 114 2.98 -1.10 -5.25
CA SER A 114 3.21 -0.86 -6.69
C SER A 114 2.22 0.12 -7.28
N ASN A 115 2.68 1.02 -8.15
CA ASN A 115 1.76 1.76 -9.03
C ASN A 115 2.28 1.98 -10.46
N VAL A 116 1.41 2.44 -11.37
CA VAL A 116 1.87 2.87 -12.72
C VAL A 116 1.98 4.37 -12.81
N ASN A 117 0.94 5.09 -12.38
CA ASN A 117 0.89 6.54 -12.30
C ASN A 117 0.32 6.96 -10.94
N GLY A 118 0.85 8.03 -10.37
CA GLY A 118 0.45 8.55 -9.07
C GLY A 118 1.62 8.63 -8.09
N THR A 119 1.46 9.41 -7.04
CA THR A 119 2.48 9.60 -6.01
C THR A 119 2.37 8.50 -4.96
N ILE A 120 3.50 7.96 -4.53
CA ILE A 120 3.58 7.09 -3.36
C ILE A 120 4.21 7.90 -2.23
N SER A 121 3.51 8.07 -1.11
CA SER A 121 3.99 8.86 0.03
C SER A 121 3.88 8.08 1.33
N LEU A 122 4.99 8.01 2.06
CA LEU A 122 5.07 7.41 3.39
C LEU A 122 5.42 8.48 4.42
N ASP A 123 4.80 8.41 5.60
CA ASP A 123 5.17 9.20 6.77
C ASP A 123 5.27 8.27 7.98
N HIS A 124 6.45 8.12 8.58
CA HIS A 124 6.71 7.17 9.68
C HIS A 124 6.10 5.77 9.45
N ALA A 125 6.13 5.28 8.21
CA ALA A 125 5.45 4.05 7.80
C ALA A 125 6.44 2.96 7.38
N HIS A 126 5.96 1.72 7.24
CA HIS A 126 6.77 0.56 6.88
C HIS A 126 6.24 -0.21 5.67
N ILE A 127 7.13 -0.58 4.75
CA ILE A 127 6.89 -1.49 3.62
C ILE A 127 7.97 -2.56 3.62
N ALA A 128 7.60 -3.83 3.63
CA ALA A 128 8.53 -4.94 3.78
C ALA A 128 9.07 -5.53 2.45
N ASP A 129 8.39 -5.34 1.32
CA ASP A 129 8.77 -5.98 0.04
C ASP A 129 8.85 -4.97 -1.12
N GLY A 130 9.39 -3.79 -0.82
CA GLY A 130 9.80 -2.80 -1.82
C GLY A 130 8.68 -1.96 -2.42
N ILE A 131 9.12 -1.00 -3.22
CA ILE A 131 8.25 -0.12 -4.00
C ILE A 131 8.57 -0.29 -5.49
N GLU A 132 7.54 -0.45 -6.31
CA GLU A 132 7.65 -0.53 -7.78
C GLU A 132 6.78 0.54 -8.45
N THR A 133 7.34 1.31 -9.37
CA THR A 133 6.56 2.28 -10.15
C THR A 133 7.06 2.45 -11.58
N ALA A 134 6.22 3.00 -12.47
CA ALA A 134 6.63 3.40 -13.82
C ALA A 134 6.78 4.93 -13.98
N ASN A 135 5.79 5.71 -13.50
CA ASN A 135 5.77 7.17 -13.62
C ASN A 135 5.51 7.90 -12.30
N GLY A 136 5.42 7.18 -11.19
CA GLY A 136 5.06 7.75 -9.90
C GLY A 136 6.20 8.49 -9.24
N ASN A 137 5.90 9.64 -8.65
CA ASN A 137 6.81 10.21 -7.65
C ASN A 137 6.78 9.34 -6.40
N ILE A 138 7.91 9.24 -5.71
CA ILE A 138 8.00 8.49 -4.46
C ILE A 138 8.57 9.42 -3.40
N THR A 139 7.87 9.54 -2.28
CA THR A 139 8.38 10.20 -1.07
C THR A 139 8.41 9.17 0.04
N VAL A 140 9.60 8.66 0.35
CA VAL A 140 9.84 7.92 1.59
C VAL A 140 10.10 8.97 2.66
N GLY A 141 9.04 9.45 3.31
CA GLY A 141 9.11 10.56 4.27
C GLY A 141 9.82 10.21 5.57
N GLU A 142 9.81 11.16 6.51
CA GLU A 142 10.57 11.07 7.75
C GLU A 142 10.33 9.75 8.49
N GLY A 143 11.42 9.13 8.96
CA GLY A 143 11.39 7.93 9.79
C GLY A 143 10.76 6.69 9.13
N SER A 144 10.42 6.76 7.83
CA SER A 144 9.82 5.65 7.11
C SER A 144 10.86 4.58 6.76
N ARG A 145 10.43 3.33 6.70
CA ARG A 145 11.27 2.19 6.35
C ARG A 145 10.71 1.46 5.14
N VAL A 146 11.56 1.24 4.15
CA VAL A 146 11.28 0.42 2.99
C VAL A 146 12.33 -0.68 2.93
N GLU A 147 11.89 -1.93 2.96
CA GLU A 147 12.72 -3.10 2.68
C GLU A 147 12.52 -3.53 1.23
N GLY A 148 13.38 -4.37 0.68
CA GLY A 148 13.26 -4.83 -0.72
C GLY A 148 13.70 -3.83 -1.81
N GLY A 149 13.84 -2.55 -1.48
CA GLY A 149 14.37 -1.51 -2.36
C GLY A 149 13.30 -0.73 -3.12
N ILE A 150 13.72 -0.02 -4.18
CA ILE A 150 12.83 0.79 -5.02
C ILE A 150 13.16 0.49 -6.48
N VAL A 151 12.14 0.17 -7.28
CA VAL A 151 12.27 -0.04 -8.72
C VAL A 151 11.44 1.03 -9.44
N VAL A 152 12.07 1.74 -10.38
CA VAL A 152 11.37 2.59 -11.33
C VAL A 152 11.58 2.04 -12.73
N ASP A 153 10.53 1.47 -13.31
CA ASP A 153 10.56 0.79 -14.59
C ASP A 153 10.52 1.75 -15.78
N GLU A 154 10.98 1.23 -16.92
CA GLU A 154 10.82 1.87 -18.22
C GLU A 154 9.35 1.94 -18.62
N VAL A 155 8.93 3.05 -19.22
CA VAL A 155 7.67 3.10 -19.98
C VAL A 155 7.92 2.56 -21.38
N ASN A 156 7.14 1.56 -21.80
CA ASN A 156 7.27 0.88 -23.10
C ASN A 156 7.51 1.86 -24.27
N PRO A 157 8.40 1.59 -25.25
CA PRO A 157 8.62 2.52 -26.38
C PRO A 157 7.61 2.41 -27.53
N HIS A 158 6.62 1.49 -27.48
CA HIS A 158 5.75 1.14 -28.61
C HIS A 158 4.26 1.48 -28.39
N GLY A 159 3.88 2.76 -28.41
CA GLY A 159 2.49 3.14 -28.77
C GLY A 159 1.66 4.01 -27.82
N ARG A 160 2.26 4.85 -26.97
CA ARG A 160 1.52 5.92 -26.26
C ARG A 160 2.43 7.12 -26.01
N ASN A 161 1.92 8.35 -26.18
CA ASN A 161 2.59 9.55 -25.67
C ASN A 161 2.50 9.52 -24.14
N TRP A 162 3.50 8.96 -23.47
CA TRP A 162 3.63 9.06 -22.02
C TRP A 162 4.23 10.41 -21.61
N PRO A 163 3.81 10.96 -20.46
CA PRO A 163 4.42 12.17 -19.94
C PRO A 163 5.93 11.97 -19.77
N ASN A 164 6.71 12.82 -20.45
CA ASN A 164 8.17 12.76 -20.46
C ASN A 164 8.80 13.44 -19.24
N ARG A 165 8.07 13.59 -18.13
CA ARG A 165 8.62 14.21 -16.92
C ARG A 165 9.31 13.12 -16.11
N PRO A 166 10.62 13.26 -15.80
CA PRO A 166 11.29 12.35 -14.89
C PRO A 166 10.57 12.29 -13.54
N PRO A 167 10.28 11.09 -13.01
CA PRO A 167 9.78 10.93 -11.66
C PRO A 167 10.72 11.57 -10.63
N HIS A 168 10.14 12.16 -9.59
CA HIS A 168 10.87 12.71 -8.47
C HIS A 168 10.79 11.74 -7.29
N ILE A 169 11.96 11.26 -6.87
CA ILE A 169 12.15 10.31 -5.79
C ILE A 169 12.85 11.05 -4.64
N VAL A 170 12.19 11.12 -3.50
CA VAL A 170 12.69 11.77 -2.28
C VAL A 170 12.82 10.72 -1.18
N ILE A 171 14.02 10.59 -0.63
CA ILE A 171 14.27 9.84 0.59
C ILE A 171 14.50 10.85 1.73
N GLY A 172 13.52 10.96 2.60
CA GLY A 172 13.43 11.96 3.66
C GLY A 172 14.34 11.70 4.86
N PRO A 173 14.36 12.61 5.85
CA PRO A 173 15.21 12.50 7.03
C PRO A 173 14.94 11.23 7.83
N HIS A 174 16.01 10.59 8.32
CA HIS A 174 15.93 9.36 9.10
C HIS A 174 15.21 8.17 8.41
N ALA A 175 14.89 8.30 7.13
CA ALA A 175 14.31 7.22 6.35
C ALA A 175 15.35 6.13 6.09
N ILE A 176 14.89 4.87 6.02
CA ILE A 176 15.73 3.71 5.78
C ILE A 176 15.18 2.94 4.60
N VAL A 177 15.94 2.89 3.51
CA VAL A 177 15.64 2.04 2.34
C VAL A 177 16.71 0.96 2.25
N THR A 178 16.34 -0.27 2.59
CA THR A 178 17.21 -1.44 2.38
C THR A 178 16.88 -2.10 1.04
N GLY A 179 17.89 -2.70 0.41
CA GLY A 179 17.76 -3.22 -0.96
C GLY A 179 18.27 -2.23 -2.01
N THR A 180 18.20 -2.62 -3.27
CA THR A 180 18.72 -1.80 -4.38
C THR A 180 17.69 -0.75 -4.80
N LEU A 181 18.14 0.47 -5.06
CA LEU A 181 17.36 1.48 -5.77
C LEU A 181 17.70 1.35 -7.26
N ASP A 182 16.85 0.66 -8.02
CA ASP A 182 17.02 0.30 -9.43
C ASP A 182 16.16 1.18 -10.34
N PHE A 183 16.78 2.21 -10.93
CA PHE A 183 16.10 3.14 -11.83
C PHE A 183 16.43 2.80 -13.28
N ARG A 184 15.43 2.33 -14.03
CA ARG A 184 15.58 1.94 -15.44
C ARG A 184 15.24 3.06 -16.42
N ARG A 185 14.93 4.24 -15.89
CA ARG A 185 14.71 5.49 -16.63
C ARG A 185 15.29 6.66 -15.85
N GLU A 186 15.39 7.81 -16.50
CA GLU A 186 15.80 9.03 -15.83
C GLU A 186 14.83 9.41 -14.69
N VAL A 187 15.39 9.66 -13.51
CA VAL A 187 14.68 10.14 -12.32
C VAL A 187 15.48 11.26 -11.67
N ARG A 188 14.79 12.12 -10.93
CA ARG A 188 15.42 13.00 -9.94
C ARG A 188 15.43 12.27 -8.60
N LEU A 189 16.61 11.98 -8.07
CA LEU A 189 16.76 11.34 -6.77
C LEU A 189 17.37 12.33 -5.77
N ASP A 190 16.57 12.75 -4.80
CA ASP A 190 17.01 13.60 -3.69
C ASP A 190 16.99 12.79 -2.39
N VAL A 191 18.11 12.79 -1.66
CA VAL A 191 18.30 11.96 -0.46
C VAL A 191 18.77 12.83 0.69
N SER A 192 18.10 12.77 1.84
CA SER A 192 18.55 13.47 3.04
C SER A 192 19.90 12.92 3.49
N ASP A 193 20.77 13.82 3.97
CA ASP A 193 22.03 13.48 4.64
C ASP A 193 21.88 12.56 5.86
N THR A 194 20.69 12.49 6.47
CA THR A 194 20.39 11.62 7.61
C THR A 194 19.72 10.30 7.22
N ALA A 195 19.42 10.08 5.94
CA ALA A 195 18.81 8.86 5.45
C ALA A 195 19.83 7.74 5.28
N GLN A 196 19.35 6.49 5.31
CA GLN A 196 20.13 5.31 4.97
C GLN A 196 19.53 4.66 3.73
N ILE A 197 20.35 4.45 2.69
CA ILE A 197 19.92 3.81 1.44
C ILE A 197 20.86 2.67 1.07
N GLY A 198 20.34 1.68 0.39
CA GLY A 198 21.15 0.67 -0.29
C GLY A 198 21.77 1.17 -1.59
N PRO A 199 22.37 0.27 -2.39
CA PRO A 199 23.05 0.64 -3.62
C PRO A 199 22.09 1.26 -4.65
N VAL A 200 22.55 2.29 -5.36
CA VAL A 200 21.79 3.01 -6.38
C VAL A 200 22.27 2.61 -7.78
N LYS A 201 21.33 2.37 -8.70
CA LYS A 201 21.59 2.10 -10.12
C LYS A 201 20.73 3.01 -11.00
N GLY A 202 21.32 3.57 -12.04
CA GLY A 202 20.60 4.35 -13.06
C GLY A 202 20.18 5.76 -12.65
N ALA A 203 20.61 6.25 -11.49
CA ALA A 203 20.40 7.63 -11.05
C ALA A 203 21.63 8.18 -10.30
N THR A 204 21.73 9.51 -10.27
CA THR A 204 22.68 10.23 -9.42
C THR A 204 21.97 10.69 -8.16
N VAL A 205 22.58 10.48 -7.01
CA VAL A 205 22.07 10.96 -5.72
C VAL A 205 22.37 12.45 -5.58
N ASN A 206 21.34 13.27 -5.39
CA ASN A 206 21.49 14.63 -4.91
C ASN A 206 21.23 14.66 -3.41
N THR A 207 22.22 15.04 -2.62
CA THR A 207 22.05 15.12 -1.17
C THR A 207 21.46 16.45 -0.76
N PHE A 208 20.50 16.45 0.17
CA PHE A 208 19.93 17.66 0.77
C PHE A 208 19.96 17.63 2.30
N HIS A 209 19.71 18.79 2.92
CA HIS A 209 19.67 18.98 4.37
C HIS A 209 18.31 19.55 4.81
N GLY A 210 17.88 19.24 6.03
CA GLY A 210 16.62 19.71 6.59
C GLY A 210 15.42 18.82 6.23
N ALA A 211 14.21 19.36 6.33
CA ALA A 211 12.99 18.57 6.20
C ALA A 211 12.66 18.15 4.75
N SER A 212 13.08 18.94 3.76
CA SER A 212 12.79 18.73 2.34
C SER A 212 13.91 19.29 1.45
N PRO A 213 14.12 18.72 0.24
CA PRO A 213 15.11 19.18 -0.75
C PRO A 213 14.81 20.56 -1.36
#